data_AF-A0A1C2I1T1-F1
#
_entry.id   AF-A0A1C2I1T1-F1
#
_cell.length_a   1.000
_cell.length_b   1.000
_cell.length_c   1.000
_cell.angle_alpha   90.00
_cell.angle_beta   90.00
_cell.angle_gamma   90.00
#
_symmetry.space_group_name_H-M   'P 1'
#
loop_
_entity.id
_entity.type
_entity.pdbx_description
1 polymer ?
#
loop_
_entity_poly.entity_id
_entity_poly.type
_entity_poly.pdbx_seq_one_letter_code
_entity_poly.pdbx_strand_id
1 'polypeptide(L)'
;MRHYTPGEYRPKWKNYRLADLPITPDPKFKPISGARESLARIKTALQSTSRVIHAGTPDHSGQYLVNNLIHEGGWDGPVERLLTHSLHPADLASPTLVPNESFKRLAEAETCRIHADWLIGINLSRMLTLMANQDTPLPAGRVMTVLMELMRLLSRDKPQKICTCTKPALLDTAHLQAACLHRLGTSPEKTILAAQSLYESGIISYPFTDQNTVNADLWERHRQQPVPEDLPVSGKNLQSGIMLLQTGYGRRLKPDEDTVLRCIMNQESRAWHLPPKAASCQESTLADFYLAMAHAGDWAKSSDLAHQKDVQIGTARARHSTLERIFEAGYAERHSLTLTDKGLKALEMVPESAKDPGTFMLWDTAIASVASGTLSSHQFMQRIHGYVADLMDALQRSKKAC
;
A
#
# COMPACT_ATOMS: atom_id res chain seq x y z
N MET A 1 -6.96 10.86 11.46
CA MET A 1 -8.29 10.37 11.87
C MET A 1 -8.31 8.85 11.76
N ARG A 2 -9.20 8.15 12.47
CA ARG A 2 -9.47 6.71 12.32
C ARG A 2 -10.96 6.45 12.23
N HIS A 3 -11.34 5.34 11.58
CA HIS A 3 -12.72 4.88 11.57
C HIS A 3 -13.20 4.53 13.00
N TYR A 4 -14.49 4.67 13.24
CA TYR A 4 -15.12 4.20 14.48
C TYR A 4 -15.01 2.68 14.58
N THR A 5 -14.85 2.17 15.80
CA THR A 5 -15.01 0.73 16.07
C THR A 5 -16.49 0.37 16.10
N PRO A 6 -16.88 -0.91 15.90
CA PRO A 6 -18.28 -1.30 15.97
C PRO A 6 -18.96 -0.90 17.29
N GLY A 7 -18.24 -1.02 18.41
CA GLY A 7 -18.74 -0.62 19.73
C GLY A 7 -18.96 0.89 19.89
N GLU A 8 -18.25 1.72 19.11
CA GLU A 8 -18.43 3.18 19.08
C GLU A 8 -19.64 3.58 18.22
N TYR A 9 -19.99 2.79 17.20
CA TYR A 9 -21.25 2.97 16.48
C TYR A 9 -22.45 2.57 17.33
N ARG A 10 -22.38 1.36 17.92
CA ARG A 10 -23.45 0.80 18.76
C ARG A 10 -22.82 -0.01 19.88
N PRO A 11 -23.06 0.32 21.17
CA PRO A 11 -22.47 -0.40 22.30
C PRO A 11 -22.67 -1.92 22.26
N LYS A 12 -23.82 -2.40 21.77
CA LYS A 12 -24.13 -3.83 21.61
C LYS A 12 -23.16 -4.58 20.70
N TRP A 13 -22.56 -3.89 19.72
CA TRP A 13 -21.60 -4.46 18.79
C TRP A 13 -20.20 -4.62 19.38
N LYS A 14 -19.97 -4.29 20.66
CA LYS A 14 -18.73 -4.68 21.35
C LYS A 14 -18.59 -6.20 21.43
N ASN A 15 -19.70 -6.88 21.70
CA ASN A 15 -19.74 -8.34 21.81
C ASN A 15 -19.98 -8.97 20.44
N TYR A 16 -19.33 -10.09 20.18
CA TYR A 16 -19.41 -10.78 18.89
C TYR A 16 -20.66 -11.66 18.91
N ARG A 17 -21.59 -11.43 17.98
CA ARG A 17 -22.84 -12.20 17.85
C ARG A 17 -23.15 -12.40 16.38
N LEU A 18 -23.50 -13.62 16.00
CA LEU A 18 -23.86 -13.95 14.62
C LEU A 18 -25.05 -13.11 14.13
N ALA A 19 -26.04 -12.86 15.00
CA ALA A 19 -27.23 -12.09 14.68
C ALA A 19 -26.96 -10.58 14.40
N ASP A 20 -25.75 -10.08 14.69
CA ASP A 20 -25.37 -8.71 14.35
C ASP A 20 -24.61 -8.61 13.02
N LEU A 21 -24.23 -9.73 12.40
CA LEU A 21 -23.47 -9.74 11.15
C LEU A 21 -24.41 -9.83 9.93
N PRO A 22 -24.10 -9.10 8.83
CA PRO A 22 -23.01 -8.13 8.69
C PRO A 22 -23.29 -6.78 9.36
N ILE A 23 -22.23 -6.16 9.88
CA ILE A 23 -22.21 -4.79 10.40
C ILE A 23 -21.83 -3.84 9.26
N THR A 24 -22.79 -3.01 8.84
CA THR A 24 -22.67 -2.11 7.68
C THR A 24 -23.18 -0.67 7.98
N PRO A 25 -22.53 0.07 8.90
CA PRO A 25 -22.91 1.46 9.18
C PRO A 25 -22.34 2.41 8.11
N ASP A 26 -22.95 3.59 7.97
CA ASP A 26 -22.31 4.72 7.28
C ASP A 26 -21.00 5.10 7.97
N PRO A 27 -19.94 5.45 7.21
CA PRO A 27 -18.62 5.70 7.78
C PRO A 27 -18.60 6.95 8.65
N LYS A 28 -18.05 6.82 9.85
CA LYS A 28 -17.74 7.87 10.81
C LYS A 28 -16.28 7.76 11.22
N PHE A 29 -15.64 8.92 11.33
CA PHE A 29 -14.23 9.04 11.67
C PHE A 29 -14.04 9.92 12.90
N LYS A 30 -13.00 9.64 13.68
CA LYS A 30 -12.59 10.48 14.80
C LYS A 30 -11.08 10.60 14.93
N PRO A 31 -10.57 11.55 15.70
CA PRO A 31 -9.14 11.67 15.96
C PRO A 31 -8.56 10.38 16.55
N ILE A 32 -7.31 10.08 16.17
CA ILE A 32 -6.51 9.06 16.86
C ILE A 32 -6.07 9.59 18.22
N SER A 33 -5.69 8.69 19.12
CA SER A 33 -5.11 9.09 20.41
C SER A 33 -3.91 10.02 20.19
N GLY A 34 -3.79 11.07 21.00
CA GLY A 34 -2.71 12.06 20.90
C GLY A 34 -2.88 13.13 19.80
N ALA A 35 -3.81 12.98 18.85
CA ALA A 35 -3.93 13.94 17.75
C ALA A 35 -4.67 15.25 18.09
N ARG A 36 -5.30 15.34 19.28
CA ARG A 36 -6.18 16.47 19.64
C ARG A 36 -5.47 17.82 19.55
N GLU A 37 -4.25 17.91 20.05
CA GLU A 37 -3.49 19.17 20.06
C GLU A 37 -3.09 19.58 18.64
N SER A 38 -2.58 18.64 17.84
CA SER A 38 -2.24 18.90 16.43
C SER A 38 -3.46 19.37 15.63
N LEU A 39 -4.62 18.76 15.84
CA LEU A 39 -5.88 19.18 15.19
C LEU A 39 -6.32 20.58 15.62
N ALA A 40 -6.17 20.91 16.91
CA ALA A 40 -6.46 22.25 17.39
C ALA A 40 -5.55 23.30 16.73
N ARG A 41 -4.24 23.02 16.62
CA ARG A 41 -3.29 23.91 15.92
C ARG A 41 -3.65 24.10 14.44
N ILE A 42 -4.01 23.01 13.75
CA ILE A 42 -4.45 23.07 12.35
C ILE A 42 -5.71 23.93 12.21
N LYS A 43 -6.71 23.72 13.06
CA LYS A 43 -7.94 24.52 13.04
C LYS A 43 -7.66 26.01 13.27
N THR A 44 -6.83 26.36 14.24
CA THR A 44 -6.43 27.75 14.48
C THR A 44 -5.71 28.34 13.27
N ALA A 45 -4.78 27.61 12.65
CA ALA A 45 -4.05 28.07 11.47
C ALA A 45 -4.98 28.31 10.26
N LEU A 46 -5.96 27.43 10.05
CA LEU A 46 -6.96 27.56 8.98
C LEU A 46 -7.88 28.77 9.18
N GLN A 47 -8.21 29.11 10.44
CA GLN A 47 -9.02 30.29 10.75
C GLN A 47 -8.28 31.62 10.55
N SER A 48 -6.95 31.62 10.65
CA SER A 48 -6.12 32.83 10.54
C SER A 48 -5.48 33.05 9.17
N THR A 49 -5.56 32.07 8.26
CA THR A 49 -4.94 32.16 6.93
C THR A 49 -5.92 32.69 5.88
N SER A 50 -5.40 33.28 4.81
CA SER A 50 -6.15 33.62 3.59
C SER A 50 -5.96 32.61 2.46
N ARG A 51 -5.01 31.68 2.62
CA ARG A 51 -4.58 30.74 1.57
C ARG A 51 -4.21 29.39 2.19
N VAL A 52 -4.60 28.30 1.52
CA VAL A 52 -4.26 26.93 1.93
C VAL A 52 -3.60 26.18 0.78
N ILE A 53 -2.43 25.60 1.08
CA ILE A 53 -1.71 24.72 0.17
C ILE A 53 -1.68 23.32 0.77
N HIS A 54 -2.29 22.36 0.08
CA HIS A 54 -2.21 20.94 0.37
C HIS A 54 -0.85 20.39 -0.06
N ALA A 55 0.02 20.11 0.92
CA ALA A 55 1.36 19.55 0.72
C ALA A 55 1.49 18.07 1.19
N GLY A 56 0.39 17.33 1.28
CA GLY A 56 0.44 15.88 1.53
C GLY A 56 1.22 15.11 0.45
N THR A 57 1.59 13.86 0.76
CA THR A 57 2.37 13.02 -0.15
C THR A 57 1.64 12.77 -1.49
N PRO A 58 2.37 12.48 -2.58
CA PRO A 58 1.79 12.37 -3.92
C PRO A 58 1.14 10.99 -4.17
N ASP A 59 0.37 10.51 -3.18
CA ASP A 59 -0.35 9.24 -3.20
C ASP A 59 -1.79 9.41 -2.67
N HIS A 60 -2.59 8.35 -2.80
CA HIS A 60 -3.98 8.32 -2.36
C HIS A 60 -4.12 8.69 -0.88
N SER A 61 -3.28 8.10 -0.03
CA SER A 61 -3.33 8.31 1.42
C SER A 61 -2.94 9.73 1.82
N GLY A 62 -1.95 10.34 1.15
CA GLY A 62 -1.55 11.73 1.36
C GLY A 62 -2.63 12.72 0.95
N GLN A 63 -3.30 12.46 -0.18
CA GLN A 63 -4.44 13.25 -0.64
C GLN A 63 -5.63 13.16 0.32
N TYR A 64 -6.00 11.94 0.74
CA TYR A 64 -7.07 11.72 1.70
C TYR A 64 -6.78 12.38 3.05
N LEU A 65 -5.56 12.22 3.58
CA LEU A 65 -5.20 12.70 4.90
C LEU A 65 -5.40 14.22 5.01
N VAL A 66 -4.80 14.99 4.10
CA VAL A 66 -4.81 16.45 4.21
C VAL A 66 -6.17 17.01 3.79
N ASN A 67 -6.88 16.44 2.80
CA ASN A 67 -8.27 16.82 2.50
C ASN A 67 -9.17 16.73 3.74
N ASN A 68 -9.08 15.62 4.50
CA ASN A 68 -9.89 15.48 5.71
C ASN A 68 -9.48 16.46 6.81
N LEU A 69 -8.19 16.78 6.95
CA LEU A 69 -7.75 17.77 7.92
C LEU A 69 -8.26 19.18 7.59
N ILE A 70 -8.30 19.54 6.30
CA ILE A 70 -8.85 20.81 5.82
C ILE A 70 -10.36 20.86 6.08
N HIS A 71 -11.08 19.78 5.74
CA HIS A 71 -12.53 19.68 5.95
C HIS A 71 -12.90 19.77 7.43
N GLU A 72 -12.26 18.98 8.30
CA GLU A 72 -12.47 19.01 9.76
C GLU A 72 -12.06 20.35 10.39
N GLY A 73 -11.13 21.06 9.74
CA GLY A 73 -10.72 22.41 10.12
C GLY A 73 -11.75 23.50 9.80
N GLY A 74 -12.75 23.20 8.97
CA GLY A 74 -13.80 24.14 8.56
C GLY A 74 -13.33 25.19 7.55
N TRP A 75 -12.40 24.83 6.66
CA TRP A 75 -11.95 25.71 5.58
C TRP A 75 -12.81 25.52 4.33
N ASP A 76 -13.49 26.59 3.91
CA ASP A 76 -14.37 26.60 2.73
C ASP A 76 -13.77 27.36 1.52
N GLY A 77 -12.57 27.92 1.69
CA GLY A 77 -11.87 28.66 0.63
C GLY A 77 -11.20 27.76 -0.42
N PRO A 78 -10.65 28.34 -1.51
CA PRO A 78 -9.91 27.57 -2.50
C PRO A 78 -8.66 26.92 -1.88
N VAL A 79 -8.32 25.73 -2.38
CA VAL A 79 -7.14 24.97 -1.96
C VAL A 79 -6.28 24.66 -3.18
N GLU A 80 -4.99 24.98 -3.07
CA GLU A 80 -3.98 24.59 -4.06
C GLU A 80 -3.27 23.32 -3.61
N ARG A 81 -2.79 22.51 -4.55
CA ARG A 81 -2.10 21.25 -4.33
C ARG A 81 -0.65 21.37 -4.78
N LEU A 82 0.27 21.10 -3.85
CA LEU A 82 1.70 20.93 -4.13
C LEU A 82 2.00 19.45 -4.42
N LEU A 83 1.82 19.01 -5.67
CA LEU A 83 2.12 17.64 -6.04
C LEU A 83 3.63 17.50 -6.33
N THR A 84 4.40 17.06 -5.34
CA THR A 84 5.84 16.84 -5.52
C THR A 84 6.26 15.41 -5.21
N HIS A 85 7.07 14.83 -6.11
CA HIS A 85 7.76 13.55 -5.92
C HIS A 85 9.19 13.74 -5.41
N SER A 86 9.61 14.97 -5.14
CA SER A 86 10.96 15.32 -4.71
C SER A 86 10.94 16.39 -3.63
N LEU A 87 11.84 16.26 -2.66
CA LEU A 87 12.12 17.29 -1.67
C LEU A 87 13.49 17.94 -1.89
N HIS A 88 14.09 17.74 -3.07
CA HIS A 88 15.31 18.43 -3.44
C HIS A 88 15.06 19.95 -3.48
N PRO A 89 15.93 20.79 -2.89
CA PRO A 89 15.71 22.24 -2.80
C PRO A 89 15.39 22.92 -4.15
N ALA A 90 16.03 22.49 -5.23
CA ALA A 90 15.75 23.01 -6.58
C ALA A 90 14.30 22.79 -7.04
N ASP A 91 13.66 21.69 -6.63
CA ASP A 91 12.28 21.38 -7.01
C ASP A 91 11.25 22.10 -6.13
N LEU A 92 11.67 22.50 -4.93
CA LEU A 92 10.84 23.24 -3.97
C LEU A 92 10.97 24.76 -4.13
N ALA A 93 11.98 25.25 -4.86
CA ALA A 93 12.22 26.68 -5.06
C ALA A 93 11.14 27.35 -5.93
N SER A 94 10.64 26.63 -6.93
CA SER A 94 9.60 27.11 -7.86
C SER A 94 8.55 26.02 -8.10
N PRO A 95 7.75 25.67 -7.07
CA PRO A 95 6.83 24.55 -7.19
C PRO A 95 5.64 24.92 -8.07
N THR A 96 5.23 23.99 -8.93
CA THR A 96 3.97 24.08 -9.66
C THR A 96 2.82 23.75 -8.73
N LEU A 97 1.94 24.73 -8.49
CA LEU A 97 0.70 24.54 -7.75
C LEU A 97 -0.46 24.35 -8.73
N VAL A 98 -1.33 23.40 -8.42
CA VAL A 98 -2.53 23.12 -9.21
C VAL A 98 -3.77 23.14 -8.31
N PRO A 99 -4.99 23.34 -8.85
CA PRO A 99 -6.20 23.27 -8.04
C PRO A 99 -6.34 21.89 -7.36
N ASN A 100 -6.57 21.88 -6.04
CA ASN A 100 -6.74 20.63 -5.28
C ASN A 100 -8.02 19.86 -5.69
N GLU A 101 -9.02 20.58 -6.21
CA GLU A 101 -10.26 20.04 -6.75
C GLU A 101 -10.01 18.97 -7.84
N SER A 102 -8.91 19.08 -8.59
CA SER A 102 -8.49 18.09 -9.59
C SER A 102 -8.23 16.70 -8.99
N PHE A 103 -7.99 16.61 -7.68
CA PHE A 103 -7.68 15.37 -6.95
C PHE A 103 -8.82 14.91 -6.04
N LYS A 104 -10.02 15.50 -6.12
CA LYS A 104 -11.16 15.11 -5.25
C LYS A 104 -11.49 13.62 -5.36
N ARG A 105 -11.45 13.07 -6.58
CA ARG A 105 -11.76 11.66 -6.85
C ARG A 105 -10.71 10.72 -6.26
N LEU A 106 -9.46 11.18 -6.16
CA LEU A 106 -8.39 10.42 -5.52
C LEU A 106 -8.65 10.27 -4.02
N ALA A 107 -9.08 11.35 -3.34
CA ALA A 107 -9.49 11.31 -1.94
C ALA A 107 -10.77 10.48 -1.72
N GLU A 108 -11.74 10.59 -2.64
CA GLU A 108 -12.98 9.82 -2.63
C GLU A 108 -12.71 8.30 -2.77
N ALA A 109 -11.84 7.91 -3.71
CA ALA A 109 -11.41 6.54 -3.90
C ALA A 109 -10.73 5.96 -2.66
N GLU A 110 -9.86 6.74 -2.00
CA GLU A 110 -9.22 6.31 -0.76
C GLU A 110 -10.21 6.20 0.41
N THR A 111 -11.21 7.09 0.47
CA THR A 111 -12.31 6.98 1.45
C THR A 111 -13.09 5.69 1.25
N CYS A 112 -13.40 5.36 -0.01
CA CYS A 112 -14.03 4.09 -0.38
C CYS A 112 -13.17 2.89 0.02
N ARG A 113 -11.86 2.91 -0.26
CA ARG A 113 -10.89 1.87 0.13
C ARG A 113 -10.92 1.64 1.64
N ILE A 114 -10.78 2.71 2.43
CA ILE A 114 -10.76 2.64 3.90
C ILE A 114 -12.06 2.05 4.45
N HIS A 115 -13.21 2.47 3.92
CA HIS A 115 -14.50 1.95 4.38
C HIS A 115 -14.73 0.50 3.94
N ALA A 116 -14.36 0.14 2.70
CA ALA A 116 -14.44 -1.24 2.22
C ALA A 116 -13.56 -2.19 3.03
N ASP A 117 -12.31 -1.81 3.32
CA ASP A 117 -11.41 -2.60 4.17
C ASP A 117 -11.95 -2.74 5.59
N TRP A 118 -12.62 -1.71 6.13
CA TRP A 118 -13.31 -1.80 7.42
C TRP A 118 -14.49 -2.79 7.37
N LEU A 119 -15.35 -2.69 6.36
CA LEU A 119 -16.52 -3.56 6.21
C LEU A 119 -16.11 -5.03 6.08
N ILE A 120 -15.15 -5.33 5.19
CA ILE A 120 -14.66 -6.70 4.98
C ILE A 120 -13.94 -7.18 6.24
N GLY A 121 -13.00 -6.40 6.76
CA GLY A 121 -12.14 -6.81 7.87
C GLY A 121 -12.92 -7.07 9.16
N ILE A 122 -13.83 -6.17 9.53
CA ILE A 122 -14.64 -6.31 10.75
C ILE A 122 -15.56 -7.53 10.66
N ASN A 123 -16.26 -7.69 9.53
CA ASN A 123 -17.24 -8.77 9.39
C ASN A 123 -16.54 -10.13 9.28
N LEU A 124 -15.50 -10.23 8.46
CA LEU A 124 -14.74 -11.47 8.29
C LEU A 124 -14.05 -11.89 9.60
N SER A 125 -13.32 -10.98 10.25
CA SER A 125 -12.63 -11.32 11.52
C SER A 125 -13.62 -11.81 12.59
N ARG A 126 -14.78 -11.14 12.73
CA ARG A 126 -15.81 -11.54 13.70
C ARG A 126 -16.42 -12.88 13.36
N MET A 127 -16.75 -13.11 12.09
CA MET A 127 -17.31 -14.38 11.65
C MET A 127 -16.35 -15.54 11.91
N LEU A 128 -15.07 -15.40 11.51
CA LEU A 128 -14.07 -16.44 11.75
C LEU A 128 -13.87 -16.73 13.23
N THR A 129 -13.81 -15.68 14.07
CA THR A 129 -13.71 -15.82 15.54
C THR A 129 -14.89 -16.64 16.10
N LEU A 130 -16.11 -16.33 15.66
CA LEU A 130 -17.35 -17.02 16.09
C LEU A 130 -17.49 -18.43 15.51
N MET A 131 -16.91 -18.71 14.35
CA MET A 131 -16.89 -20.06 13.75
C MET A 131 -15.89 -20.96 14.46
N ALA A 132 -14.71 -20.41 14.80
CA ALA A 132 -13.65 -21.14 15.51
C ALA A 132 -13.90 -21.30 17.02
N ASN A 133 -14.99 -20.71 17.55
CA ASN A 133 -15.32 -20.68 18.98
C ASN A 133 -14.14 -20.21 19.85
N GLN A 134 -13.46 -19.15 19.42
CA GLN A 134 -12.32 -18.56 20.13
C GLN A 134 -12.73 -17.27 20.84
N ASP A 135 -12.22 -17.06 22.05
CA ASP A 135 -12.36 -15.80 22.77
C ASP A 135 -11.43 -14.71 22.22
N THR A 136 -10.29 -15.13 21.65
CA THR A 136 -9.33 -14.23 21.02
C THR A 136 -9.74 -13.95 19.57
N PRO A 137 -9.81 -12.67 19.15
CA PRO A 137 -10.12 -12.33 17.77
C PRO A 137 -9.18 -13.00 16.77
N LEU A 138 -9.75 -13.56 15.71
CA LEU A 138 -9.04 -14.03 14.52
C LEU A 138 -9.05 -12.91 13.46
N PRO A 139 -8.01 -12.07 13.37
CA PRO A 139 -7.96 -11.00 12.39
C PRO A 139 -7.91 -11.55 10.97
N ALA A 140 -8.76 -11.00 10.10
CA ALA A 140 -8.79 -11.32 8.69
C ALA A 140 -9.29 -10.11 7.91
N GLY A 141 -8.91 -10.02 6.65
CA GLY A 141 -9.32 -8.94 5.77
C GLY A 141 -8.68 -9.11 4.40
N ARG A 142 -9.15 -8.30 3.44
CA ARG A 142 -8.86 -8.42 2.01
C ARG A 142 -7.38 -8.62 1.66
N VAL A 143 -6.46 -7.87 2.27
CA VAL A 143 -5.01 -8.02 2.02
C VAL A 143 -4.44 -9.22 2.79
N MET A 144 -4.82 -9.36 4.05
CA MET A 144 -4.23 -10.34 4.97
C MET A 144 -4.50 -11.78 4.53
N THR A 145 -5.73 -12.09 4.10
CA THR A 145 -6.11 -13.43 3.61
C THR A 145 -5.38 -13.78 2.32
N VAL A 146 -5.22 -12.82 1.42
CA VAL A 146 -4.50 -13.00 0.16
C VAL A 146 -3.00 -13.21 0.39
N LEU A 147 -2.39 -12.50 1.33
CA LEU A 147 -0.98 -12.73 1.70
C LEU A 147 -0.76 -14.12 2.31
N MET A 148 -1.68 -14.59 3.15
CA MET A 148 -1.63 -15.95 3.69
C MET A 148 -1.77 -17.00 2.57
N GLU A 149 -2.68 -16.79 1.62
CA GLU A 149 -2.82 -17.64 0.44
C GLU A 149 -1.55 -17.64 -0.41
N LEU A 150 -0.94 -16.48 -0.63
CA LEU A 150 0.31 -16.36 -1.35
C LEU A 150 1.45 -17.16 -0.68
N MET A 151 1.57 -17.11 0.65
CA MET A 151 2.52 -17.95 1.40
C MET A 151 2.27 -19.44 1.17
N ARG A 152 0.98 -19.85 1.17
CA ARG A 152 0.57 -21.24 0.93
C ARG A 152 0.93 -21.70 -0.48
N LEU A 153 0.73 -20.85 -1.49
CA LEU A 153 1.06 -21.12 -2.89
C LEU A 153 2.58 -21.27 -3.07
N LEU A 154 3.36 -20.32 -2.57
CA LEU A 154 4.84 -20.36 -2.62
C LEU A 154 5.44 -21.56 -1.90
N SER A 155 4.78 -22.06 -0.86
CA SER A 155 5.24 -23.26 -0.13
C SER A 155 4.96 -24.57 -0.89
N ARG A 156 3.94 -24.60 -1.76
CA ARG A 156 3.54 -25.79 -2.53
C ARG A 156 4.23 -25.85 -3.88
N ASP A 157 4.15 -24.75 -4.61
CA ASP A 157 4.81 -24.57 -5.89
C ASP A 157 6.20 -24.02 -5.56
N LYS A 158 7.20 -24.91 -5.42
CA LYS A 158 8.60 -24.49 -5.30
C LYS A 158 8.82 -23.39 -6.32
N PRO A 159 9.31 -22.20 -5.94
CA PRO A 159 9.38 -21.09 -6.87
C PRO A 159 10.18 -21.56 -8.09
N GLN A 160 9.51 -21.69 -9.24
CA GLN A 160 10.22 -21.39 -10.47
C GLN A 160 10.77 -20.00 -10.21
N LYS A 161 12.11 -19.87 -10.12
CA LYS A 161 12.80 -18.61 -9.81
C LYS A 161 11.94 -17.47 -10.29
N ILE A 162 11.39 -16.67 -9.37
CA ILE A 162 10.60 -15.49 -9.74
C ILE A 162 11.57 -14.67 -10.56
N CYS A 163 11.39 -14.74 -11.87
CA CYS A 163 12.43 -14.37 -12.81
C CYS A 163 12.50 -12.86 -12.75
N THR A 164 13.56 -12.34 -12.12
CA THR A 164 13.85 -10.91 -12.08
C THR A 164 13.71 -10.37 -13.50
N CYS A 165 12.84 -9.37 -13.65
CA CYS A 165 12.46 -8.80 -14.94
C CYS A 165 13.69 -8.65 -15.86
N THR A 166 13.60 -9.20 -17.06
CA THR A 166 14.69 -9.16 -18.07
C THR A 166 14.85 -7.78 -18.70
N LYS A 167 13.90 -6.85 -18.46
CA LYS A 167 13.95 -5.46 -18.93
C LYS A 167 14.40 -4.51 -17.82
N PRO A 168 15.27 -3.54 -18.11
CA PRO A 168 15.62 -2.52 -17.14
C PRO A 168 14.40 -1.70 -16.70
N ALA A 169 14.29 -1.49 -15.39
CA ALA A 169 13.26 -0.68 -14.77
C ALA A 169 13.80 -0.09 -13.46
N LEU A 170 13.19 1.00 -12.99
CA LEU A 170 13.48 1.56 -11.67
C LEU A 170 12.93 0.65 -10.57
N LEU A 171 13.46 0.78 -9.35
CA LEU A 171 12.90 0.07 -8.20
C LEU A 171 11.58 0.71 -7.80
N ASP A 172 10.56 -0.11 -7.58
CA ASP A 172 9.42 0.26 -6.74
C ASP A 172 9.73 -0.05 -5.25
N THR A 173 8.78 0.18 -4.35
CA THR A 173 8.99 -0.09 -2.92
C THR A 173 9.24 -1.58 -2.62
N ALA A 174 8.51 -2.50 -3.25
CA ALA A 174 8.67 -3.94 -2.99
C ALA A 174 10.04 -4.44 -3.47
N HIS A 175 10.43 -4.04 -4.68
CA HIS A 175 11.71 -4.39 -5.28
C HIS A 175 12.88 -3.78 -4.51
N LEU A 176 12.73 -2.57 -3.96
CA LEU A 176 13.75 -1.99 -3.09
C LEU A 176 13.92 -2.81 -1.80
N GLN A 177 12.82 -3.18 -1.14
CA GLN A 177 12.86 -4.01 0.07
C GLN A 177 13.50 -5.38 -0.21
N ALA A 178 13.10 -6.05 -1.30
CA ALA A 178 13.68 -7.31 -1.72
C ALA A 178 15.18 -7.16 -2.05
N ALA A 179 15.58 -6.11 -2.78
CA ALA A 179 16.96 -5.88 -3.15
C ALA A 179 17.87 -5.59 -1.94
N CYS A 180 17.42 -4.76 -0.99
CA CYS A 180 18.17 -4.49 0.23
C CYS A 180 18.33 -5.74 1.09
N LEU A 181 17.28 -6.56 1.20
CA LEU A 181 17.32 -7.80 1.94
C LEU A 181 18.26 -8.83 1.30
N HIS A 182 18.12 -9.07 -0.01
CA HIS A 182 18.97 -10.01 -0.77
C HIS A 182 20.46 -9.64 -0.78
N ARG A 183 20.79 -8.35 -0.88
CA ARG A 183 22.18 -7.92 -1.08
C ARG A 183 22.92 -7.68 0.22
N LEU A 184 22.22 -7.19 1.24
CA LEU A 184 22.84 -6.56 2.40
C LEU A 184 22.17 -6.95 3.74
N GLY A 185 21.12 -7.79 3.72
CA GLY A 185 20.47 -8.28 4.94
C GLY A 185 19.66 -7.23 5.72
N THR A 186 19.46 -6.03 5.16
CA THR A 186 18.66 -4.98 5.79
C THR A 186 17.18 -5.38 5.77
N SER A 187 16.52 -5.33 6.93
CA SER A 187 15.11 -5.70 7.04
C SER A 187 14.21 -4.76 6.23
N PRO A 188 13.06 -5.24 5.72
CA PRO A 188 12.12 -4.40 4.98
C PRO A 188 11.66 -3.15 5.73
N GLU A 189 11.54 -3.21 7.05
CA GLU A 189 11.23 -2.06 7.92
C GLU A 189 12.33 -1.00 7.86
N LYS A 190 13.59 -1.42 8.10
CA LYS A 190 14.76 -0.53 8.08
C LYS A 190 14.96 0.08 6.70
N THR A 191 14.72 -0.69 5.64
CA THR A 191 14.76 -0.19 4.26
C THR A 191 13.79 0.95 4.04
N ILE A 192 12.53 0.82 4.46
CA ILE A 192 11.53 1.88 4.31
C ILE A 192 11.91 3.12 5.14
N LEU A 193 12.34 2.93 6.38
CA LEU A 193 12.75 4.05 7.25
C LEU A 193 13.96 4.81 6.68
N ALA A 194 14.94 4.08 6.17
CA ALA A 194 16.10 4.66 5.51
C ALA A 194 15.73 5.37 4.21
N ALA A 195 14.86 4.78 3.38
CA ALA A 195 14.37 5.41 2.16
C ALA A 195 13.58 6.70 2.46
N GLN A 196 12.73 6.70 3.48
CA GLN A 196 12.04 7.91 3.94
C GLN A 196 13.04 8.99 4.36
N SER A 197 14.07 8.63 5.12
CA SER A 197 15.09 9.60 5.56
C SER A 197 15.91 10.17 4.41
N LEU A 198 16.22 9.37 3.39
CA LEU A 198 16.86 9.82 2.14
C LEU A 198 15.94 10.76 1.35
N TYR A 199 14.65 10.44 1.24
CA TYR A 199 13.65 11.28 0.57
C TYR A 199 13.50 12.64 1.27
N GLU A 200 13.37 12.66 2.59
CA GLU A 200 13.31 13.89 3.40
C GLU A 200 14.58 14.74 3.29
N SER A 201 15.72 14.11 3.00
CA SER A 201 16.99 14.80 2.72
C SER A 201 17.10 15.30 1.27
N GLY A 202 16.08 15.07 0.42
CA GLY A 202 16.11 15.43 -1.00
C GLY A 202 17.10 14.62 -1.83
N ILE A 203 17.47 13.41 -1.38
CA ILE A 203 18.48 12.56 -2.03
C ILE A 203 17.85 11.66 -3.09
N ILE A 204 16.67 11.12 -2.78
CA ILE A 204 15.89 10.26 -3.69
C ILE A 204 14.50 10.84 -3.90
N SER A 205 13.82 10.40 -4.95
CA SER A 205 12.40 10.66 -5.15
C SER A 205 11.55 9.87 -4.17
N TYR A 206 10.25 10.15 -4.17
CA TYR A 206 9.28 9.58 -3.25
C TYR A 206 9.34 8.03 -3.22
N PRO A 207 9.63 7.40 -2.06
CA PRO A 207 10.01 5.99 -2.00
C PRO A 207 8.82 5.03 -1.86
N PHE A 208 7.61 5.54 -1.66
CA PHE A 208 6.38 4.74 -1.52
C PHE A 208 5.62 4.73 -2.84
N THR A 209 6.04 3.84 -3.73
CA THR A 209 5.55 3.78 -5.10
C THR A 209 5.41 2.33 -5.54
N ASP A 210 4.36 2.07 -6.31
CA ASP A 210 4.14 0.80 -7.03
C ASP A 210 4.62 0.90 -8.49
N GLN A 211 5.17 2.05 -8.89
CA GLN A 211 5.65 2.32 -10.23
C GLN A 211 7.12 1.94 -10.38
N ASN A 212 7.50 1.49 -11.57
CA ASN A 212 8.89 1.18 -11.94
C ASN A 212 9.37 2.02 -13.14
N THR A 213 8.61 3.06 -13.50
CA THR A 213 8.84 3.95 -14.65
C THR A 213 9.60 5.22 -14.27
N VAL A 214 10.24 5.87 -15.22
CA VAL A 214 10.95 7.14 -15.05
C VAL A 214 10.00 8.32 -15.18
N ASN A 215 10.07 9.30 -14.27
CA ASN A 215 9.48 10.62 -14.52
C ASN A 215 10.49 11.45 -15.32
N ALA A 216 10.19 11.72 -16.59
CA ALA A 216 11.10 12.41 -17.52
C ALA A 216 11.47 13.82 -17.03
N ASP A 217 10.49 14.63 -16.61
CA ASP A 217 10.73 16.00 -16.14
C ASP A 217 11.64 16.01 -14.90
N LEU A 218 11.45 15.07 -13.98
CA LEU A 218 12.29 14.93 -12.81
C LEU A 218 13.69 14.41 -13.17
N TRP A 219 13.76 13.51 -14.14
CA TRP A 219 15.02 12.97 -14.63
C TRP A 219 15.87 14.05 -15.26
N GLU A 220 15.34 14.78 -16.25
CA GLU A 220 16.04 15.85 -16.98
C GLU A 220 16.53 16.97 -16.06
N ARG A 221 15.79 17.29 -14.98
CA ARG A 221 16.23 18.27 -13.98
C ARG A 221 17.44 17.84 -13.16
N HIS A 222 17.57 16.54 -12.90
CA HIS A 222 18.54 15.99 -11.94
C HIS A 222 19.63 15.12 -12.60
N ARG A 223 19.54 14.89 -13.91
CA ARG A 223 20.47 14.09 -14.69
C ARG A 223 20.97 14.87 -15.88
N GLN A 224 22.27 14.76 -16.11
CA GLN A 224 22.92 15.32 -17.31
C GLN A 224 22.74 14.43 -18.55
N GLN A 225 22.34 13.17 -18.35
CA GLN A 225 22.19 12.19 -19.41
C GLN A 225 20.69 12.02 -19.75
N PRO A 226 20.34 11.80 -21.02
CA PRO A 226 18.94 11.57 -21.43
C PRO A 226 18.38 10.32 -20.75
N VAL A 227 17.06 10.19 -20.69
CA VAL A 227 16.44 8.95 -20.22
C VAL A 227 16.86 7.80 -21.17
N PRO A 228 17.42 6.68 -20.66
CA PRO A 228 17.70 5.49 -21.45
C PRO A 228 16.49 5.03 -22.26
N GLU A 229 16.68 4.70 -23.54
CA GLU A 229 15.59 4.33 -24.46
C GLU A 229 14.80 3.09 -24.00
N ASP A 230 15.44 2.21 -23.24
CA ASP A 230 14.88 0.97 -22.73
C ASP A 230 14.17 1.11 -21.37
N LEU A 231 14.32 2.25 -20.70
CA LEU A 231 13.60 2.54 -19.46
C LEU A 231 12.16 2.99 -19.77
N PRO A 232 11.15 2.37 -19.15
CA PRO A 232 9.77 2.79 -19.34
C PRO A 232 9.55 4.17 -18.71
N VAL A 233 8.98 5.10 -19.47
CA VAL A 233 8.68 6.47 -19.02
C VAL A 233 7.25 6.56 -18.51
N SER A 234 7.02 7.27 -17.41
CA SER A 234 5.69 7.48 -16.88
C SER A 234 4.85 8.34 -17.81
N GLY A 235 3.55 8.03 -17.90
CA GLY A 235 2.58 8.87 -18.60
C GLY A 235 2.32 10.18 -17.85
N LYS A 236 1.19 10.84 -18.16
CA LYS A 236 0.77 12.13 -17.56
C LYS A 236 0.65 12.15 -16.02
N ASN A 237 0.81 11.03 -15.34
CA ASN A 237 0.57 10.89 -13.89
C ASN A 237 1.78 11.28 -13.00
N LEU A 238 2.94 11.69 -13.54
CA LEU A 238 4.14 12.15 -12.81
C LEU A 238 4.71 11.18 -11.74
N GLN A 239 4.04 10.07 -11.44
CA GLN A 239 4.55 9.02 -10.56
C GLN A 239 5.73 8.31 -11.24
N SER A 240 6.69 7.86 -10.44
CA SER A 240 7.88 7.17 -10.90
C SER A 240 8.24 6.05 -9.95
N GLY A 241 9.11 5.16 -10.40
CA GLY A 241 9.97 4.41 -9.49
C GLY A 241 10.89 5.33 -8.71
N ILE A 242 11.64 4.73 -7.80
CA ILE A 242 12.54 5.42 -6.90
C ILE A 242 13.77 5.86 -7.71
N MET A 243 13.93 7.16 -7.84
CA MET A 243 15.00 7.81 -8.59
C MET A 243 15.99 8.42 -7.61
N LEU A 244 17.27 8.24 -7.86
CA LEU A 244 18.29 9.09 -7.25
C LEU A 244 18.13 10.53 -7.79
N LEU A 245 18.30 11.57 -6.98
CA LEU A 245 18.15 12.96 -7.43
C LEU A 245 19.48 13.73 -7.41
N GLN A 246 20.38 13.36 -6.50
CA GLN A 246 21.72 13.92 -6.44
C GLN A 246 22.70 12.87 -5.93
N THR A 247 23.99 13.08 -6.15
CA THR A 247 25.06 12.16 -5.70
C THR A 247 25.89 12.72 -4.54
N GLY A 248 25.81 14.02 -4.28
CA GLY A 248 26.45 14.70 -3.16
C GLY A 248 25.44 15.00 -2.06
N TYR A 249 25.73 14.58 -0.82
CA TYR A 249 24.72 14.58 0.26
C TYR A 249 24.97 15.58 1.37
N GLY A 250 26.13 16.26 1.39
CA GLY A 250 26.50 17.23 2.43
C GLY A 250 26.57 16.68 3.87
N ARG A 251 26.28 15.39 4.05
CA ARG A 251 26.26 14.67 5.33
C ARG A 251 26.74 13.24 5.15
N ARG A 252 27.19 12.63 6.25
CA ARG A 252 27.45 11.19 6.30
C ARG A 252 26.12 10.43 6.32
N LEU A 253 26.01 9.40 5.48
CA LEU A 253 24.87 8.50 5.48
C LEU A 253 24.98 7.48 6.62
N LYS A 254 23.84 7.15 7.23
CA LYS A 254 23.72 6.02 8.17
C LYS A 254 23.92 4.70 7.42
N PRO A 255 24.27 3.59 8.09
CA PRO A 255 24.50 2.30 7.44
C PRO A 255 23.33 1.80 6.57
N ASP A 256 22.10 1.92 7.08
CA ASP A 256 20.90 1.51 6.34
C ASP A 256 20.59 2.45 5.15
N GLU A 257 20.92 3.75 5.27
CA GLU A 257 20.79 4.72 4.16
C GLU A 257 21.78 4.41 3.04
N ASP A 258 23.05 4.12 3.38
CA ASP A 258 24.08 3.72 2.41
C ASP A 258 23.67 2.44 1.68
N THR A 259 23.07 1.48 2.40
CA THR A 259 22.53 0.24 1.83
C THR A 259 21.43 0.50 0.81
N VAL A 260 20.43 1.30 1.17
CA VAL A 260 19.31 1.67 0.28
C VAL A 260 19.84 2.39 -0.96
N LEU A 261 20.70 3.36 -0.75
CA LEU A 261 21.28 4.15 -1.83
C LEU A 261 22.07 3.28 -2.82
N ARG A 262 22.91 2.37 -2.33
CA ARG A 262 23.65 1.43 -3.18
C ARG A 262 22.72 0.51 -3.98
N CYS A 263 21.58 0.10 -3.42
CA CYS A 263 20.61 -0.71 -4.14
C CYS A 263 20.00 0.07 -5.30
N ILE A 264 19.59 1.32 -5.06
CA ILE A 264 19.05 2.22 -6.09
C ILE A 264 20.10 2.48 -7.18
N MET A 265 21.30 2.91 -6.81
CA MET A 265 22.40 3.19 -7.74
C MET A 265 22.76 1.98 -8.61
N ASN A 266 22.78 0.78 -8.02
CA ASN A 266 23.09 -0.44 -8.77
C ASN A 266 21.94 -0.86 -9.71
N GLN A 267 20.69 -0.55 -9.38
CA GLN A 267 19.57 -0.82 -10.28
C GLN A 267 19.59 0.15 -11.45
N GLU A 268 19.76 1.44 -11.17
CA GLU A 268 19.90 2.46 -12.22
C GLU A 268 21.10 2.14 -13.12
N SER A 269 22.27 1.78 -12.58
CA SER A 269 23.45 1.47 -13.41
C SER A 269 23.29 0.26 -14.34
N ARG A 270 22.45 -0.72 -13.97
CA ARG A 270 22.09 -1.85 -14.86
C ARG A 270 21.23 -1.39 -16.04
N ALA A 271 20.40 -0.36 -15.84
CA ALA A 271 19.67 0.28 -16.94
C ALA A 271 20.59 1.02 -17.92
N TRP A 272 21.81 1.36 -17.50
CA TRP A 272 22.83 1.97 -18.37
C TRP A 272 23.79 0.95 -19.00
N HIS A 273 23.46 -0.36 -19.00
CA HIS A 273 24.28 -1.44 -19.54
C HIS A 273 25.71 -1.54 -18.97
N LEU A 274 25.97 -1.01 -17.77
CA LEU A 274 27.25 -1.24 -17.08
C LEU A 274 27.29 -2.68 -16.56
N PRO A 275 28.42 -3.42 -16.72
CA PRO A 275 28.51 -4.80 -16.26
C PRO A 275 28.22 -4.84 -14.75
N PRO A 276 27.28 -5.70 -14.29
CA PRO A 276 26.93 -5.75 -12.88
C PRO A 276 28.20 -6.11 -12.10
N LYS A 277 28.59 -5.28 -11.13
CA LYS A 277 29.50 -5.76 -10.09
C LYS A 277 28.81 -6.94 -9.43
N ALA A 278 29.43 -8.12 -9.49
CA ALA A 278 28.93 -9.34 -8.90
C ALA A 278 28.85 -9.15 -7.37
N ALA A 279 27.72 -8.67 -6.88
CA ALA A 279 27.36 -8.80 -5.48
C ALA A 279 26.85 -10.24 -5.29
N SER A 280 27.35 -10.94 -4.28
CA SER A 280 26.78 -12.22 -3.86
C SER A 280 25.34 -11.99 -3.39
N CYS A 281 24.36 -12.53 -4.11
CA CYS A 281 22.98 -12.53 -3.65
C CYS A 281 22.82 -13.58 -2.54
N GLN A 282 22.24 -13.19 -1.40
CA GLN A 282 21.79 -14.14 -0.39
C GLN A 282 20.40 -14.65 -0.78
N GLU A 283 20.16 -15.95 -0.62
CA GLU A 283 18.82 -16.51 -0.75
C GLU A 283 17.94 -16.01 0.41
N SER A 284 16.75 -15.47 0.11
CA SER A 284 15.82 -15.02 1.13
C SER A 284 14.38 -15.26 0.71
N THR A 285 13.72 -16.20 1.40
CA THR A 285 12.27 -16.46 1.25
C THR A 285 11.43 -15.20 1.40
N LEU A 286 11.84 -14.30 2.31
CA LEU A 286 11.14 -13.05 2.54
C LEU A 286 11.29 -12.06 1.38
N ALA A 287 12.47 -11.94 0.78
CA ALA A 287 12.65 -11.08 -0.39
C ALA A 287 11.86 -11.61 -1.59
N ASP A 288 11.87 -12.93 -1.82
CA ASP A 288 11.05 -13.57 -2.86
C ASP A 288 9.55 -13.33 -2.63
N PHE A 289 9.12 -13.32 -1.37
CA PHE A 289 7.74 -12.99 -1.01
C PHE A 289 7.38 -11.53 -1.38
N TYR A 290 8.27 -10.56 -1.14
CA TYR A 290 8.05 -9.17 -1.59
C TYR A 290 7.97 -9.06 -3.11
N LEU A 291 8.78 -9.81 -3.85
CA LEU A 291 8.69 -9.87 -5.32
C LEU A 291 7.36 -10.48 -5.76
N ALA A 292 6.92 -11.56 -5.11
CA ALA A 292 5.61 -12.16 -5.38
C ALA A 292 4.45 -11.18 -5.13
N MET A 293 4.54 -10.37 -4.06
CA MET A 293 3.55 -9.32 -3.77
C MET A 293 3.51 -8.23 -4.85
N ALA A 294 4.64 -7.93 -5.50
CA ALA A 294 4.73 -6.96 -6.59
C ALA A 294 4.14 -7.48 -7.91
N HIS A 295 3.95 -8.80 -8.04
CA HIS A 295 3.49 -9.47 -9.24
C HIS A 295 2.17 -10.21 -8.99
N ALA A 296 1.14 -9.50 -8.48
CA ALA A 296 -0.13 -10.10 -8.07
C ALA A 296 -0.80 -10.93 -9.19
N GLY A 297 -0.68 -10.48 -10.44
CA GLY A 297 -1.25 -11.14 -11.62
C GLY A 297 -0.73 -12.56 -11.85
N ASP A 298 0.54 -12.83 -11.52
CA ASP A 298 1.15 -14.17 -11.68
C ASP A 298 0.49 -15.21 -10.77
N TRP A 299 -0.22 -14.76 -9.73
CA TRP A 299 -0.89 -15.59 -8.73
C TRP A 299 -2.42 -15.55 -8.85
N ALA A 300 -2.96 -14.80 -9.80
CA ALA A 300 -4.39 -14.75 -10.05
C ALA A 300 -4.85 -16.06 -10.71
N LYS A 301 -5.95 -16.64 -10.21
CA LYS A 301 -6.50 -17.86 -10.80
C LYS A 301 -7.10 -17.68 -12.19
N SER A 302 -7.60 -16.47 -12.47
CA SER A 302 -8.14 -16.13 -13.78
C SER A 302 -7.02 -15.69 -14.72
N SER A 303 -6.94 -16.32 -15.90
CA SER A 303 -6.00 -15.95 -16.96
C SER A 303 -6.17 -14.51 -17.44
N ASP A 304 -7.40 -13.98 -17.39
CA ASP A 304 -7.73 -12.63 -17.85
C ASP A 304 -7.06 -11.54 -16.99
N LEU A 305 -6.74 -11.88 -15.73
CA LEU A 305 -6.10 -10.98 -14.78
C LEU A 305 -4.57 -11.11 -14.77
N ALA A 306 -4.02 -12.22 -15.28
CA ALA A 306 -2.58 -12.47 -15.31
C ALA A 306 -1.80 -11.44 -16.15
N HIS A 307 -2.48 -10.75 -17.07
CA HIS A 307 -1.87 -9.71 -17.91
C HIS A 307 -1.78 -8.33 -17.23
N GLN A 308 -2.44 -8.11 -16.10
CA GLN A 308 -2.38 -6.84 -15.37
C GLN A 308 -1.11 -6.79 -14.51
N LYS A 309 -0.07 -6.13 -15.02
CA LYS A 309 1.25 -6.06 -14.37
C LYS A 309 1.41 -4.95 -13.35
N ASP A 310 0.48 -4.00 -13.31
CA ASP A 310 0.61 -2.77 -12.51
C ASP A 310 -0.07 -2.86 -11.13
N VAL A 311 -0.66 -4.01 -10.80
CA VAL A 311 -1.38 -4.20 -9.52
C VAL A 311 -0.51 -5.02 -8.56
N GLN A 312 -0.23 -4.44 -7.40
CA GLN A 312 0.52 -5.07 -6.32
C GLN A 312 -0.39 -5.41 -5.13
N ILE A 313 -0.10 -6.50 -4.41
CA ILE A 313 -0.89 -6.92 -3.24
C ILE A 313 -0.60 -6.00 -2.06
N GLY A 314 -1.54 -5.11 -1.76
CA GLY A 314 -1.41 -4.11 -0.69
C GLY A 314 -0.63 -2.87 -1.14
N THR A 315 -0.87 -1.74 -0.48
CA THR A 315 -0.22 -0.47 -0.85
C THR A 315 1.25 -0.46 -0.42
N ALA A 316 2.10 0.25 -1.17
CA ALA A 316 3.52 0.44 -0.85
C ALA A 316 3.82 0.79 0.62
N ARG A 317 2.94 1.55 1.28
CA ARG A 317 3.05 1.93 2.69
C ARG A 317 2.62 0.84 3.67
N ALA A 318 1.64 0.02 3.33
CA ALA A 318 0.96 -0.88 4.27
C ALA A 318 1.42 -2.34 4.19
N ARG A 319 2.06 -2.75 3.07
CA ARG A 319 2.49 -4.13 2.79
C ARG A 319 3.25 -4.77 3.96
N HIS A 320 4.34 -4.14 4.40
CA HIS A 320 5.14 -4.65 5.51
C HIS A 320 4.34 -4.73 6.83
N SER A 321 3.61 -3.68 7.20
CA SER A 321 2.80 -3.68 8.43
C SER A 321 1.69 -4.74 8.43
N THR A 322 1.17 -5.12 7.26
CA THR A 322 0.17 -6.20 7.15
C THR A 322 0.82 -7.57 7.33
N LEU A 323 2.01 -7.76 6.79
CA LEU A 323 2.81 -8.96 7.00
C LEU A 323 3.17 -9.15 8.48
N GLU A 324 3.59 -8.08 9.17
CA GLU A 324 3.84 -8.12 10.62
C GLU A 324 2.61 -8.57 11.41
N ARG A 325 1.42 -8.06 11.07
CA ARG A 325 0.17 -8.50 11.72
C ARG A 325 -0.14 -9.99 11.53
N ILE A 326 0.28 -10.60 10.42
CA ILE A 326 0.13 -12.04 10.19
C ILE A 326 1.01 -12.82 11.17
N PHE A 327 2.25 -12.37 11.38
CA PHE A 327 3.17 -12.97 12.34
C PHE A 327 2.71 -12.76 13.80
N GLU A 328 2.32 -11.53 14.15
CA GLU A 328 1.81 -11.20 15.49
C GLU A 328 0.54 -11.98 15.84
N ALA A 329 -0.33 -12.22 14.85
CA ALA A 329 -1.51 -13.06 15.01
C ALA A 329 -1.18 -14.56 15.13
N GLY A 330 0.08 -14.96 14.92
CA GLY A 330 0.54 -16.35 14.97
C GLY A 330 0.06 -17.20 13.80
N TYR A 331 -0.23 -16.59 12.65
CA TYR A 331 -0.68 -17.32 11.46
C TYR A 331 0.44 -17.85 10.59
N ALA A 332 1.65 -17.30 10.70
CA ALA A 332 2.80 -17.73 9.93
C ALA A 332 4.09 -17.57 10.74
N GLU A 333 5.08 -18.38 10.41
CA GLU A 333 6.44 -18.29 10.93
C GLU A 333 7.26 -17.26 10.14
N ARG A 334 7.93 -16.34 10.84
CA ARG A 334 8.66 -15.23 10.21
C ARG A 334 9.81 -15.68 9.31
N HIS A 335 10.55 -16.70 9.74
CA HIS A 335 11.78 -17.14 9.07
C HIS A 335 11.49 -17.98 7.83
N SER A 336 10.58 -18.96 7.96
CA SER A 336 10.24 -19.87 6.87
C SER A 336 9.15 -19.34 5.95
N LEU A 337 8.39 -18.31 6.37
CA LEU A 337 7.16 -17.85 5.71
C LEU A 337 6.13 -18.95 5.47
N THR A 338 6.13 -19.96 6.34
CA THR A 338 5.15 -21.04 6.31
C THR A 338 3.99 -20.72 7.22
N LEU A 339 2.77 -20.98 6.77
CA LEU A 339 1.58 -20.89 7.62
C LEU A 339 1.67 -21.89 8.78
N THR A 340 1.24 -21.46 9.97
CA THR A 340 1.04 -22.34 11.13
C THR A 340 -0.27 -23.11 10.97
N ASP A 341 -0.53 -24.12 11.80
CA ASP A 341 -1.84 -24.81 11.84
C ASP A 341 -2.99 -23.84 12.08
N LYS A 342 -2.77 -22.80 12.90
CA LYS A 342 -3.74 -21.74 13.13
C LYS A 342 -4.01 -20.95 11.85
N GLY A 343 -2.96 -20.60 11.11
CA GLY A 343 -3.06 -19.88 9.84
C GLY A 343 -3.76 -20.70 8.76
N LEU A 344 -3.41 -21.98 8.62
CA LEU A 344 -4.04 -22.89 7.68
C LEU A 344 -5.54 -23.05 7.96
N LYS A 345 -5.92 -23.36 9.21
CA LYS A 345 -7.33 -23.48 9.60
C LYS A 345 -8.11 -22.18 9.36
N ALA A 346 -7.52 -21.04 9.68
CA ALA A 346 -8.13 -19.74 9.41
C ALA A 346 -8.38 -19.53 7.91
N LEU A 347 -7.40 -19.85 7.07
CA LEU A 347 -7.48 -19.70 5.62
C LEU A 347 -8.44 -20.70 4.95
N GLU A 348 -8.57 -21.91 5.49
CA GLU A 348 -9.50 -22.94 5.03
C GLU A 348 -10.96 -22.54 5.26
N MET A 349 -11.26 -21.84 6.35
CA MET A 349 -12.60 -21.28 6.59
C MET A 349 -12.97 -20.16 5.63
N VAL A 350 -11.98 -19.45 5.07
CA VAL A 350 -12.22 -18.31 4.17
C VAL A 350 -12.61 -18.82 2.77
N PRO A 351 -13.75 -18.36 2.21
CA PRO A 351 -14.17 -18.73 0.85
C PRO A 351 -13.14 -18.34 -0.20
N GLU A 352 -13.12 -19.07 -1.30
CA GLU A 352 -12.12 -18.87 -2.36
C GLU A 352 -12.10 -17.44 -2.90
N SER A 353 -13.28 -16.84 -3.09
CA SER A 353 -13.47 -15.44 -3.51
C SER A 353 -12.87 -14.39 -2.56
N ALA A 354 -12.41 -14.75 -1.36
CA ALA A 354 -11.83 -13.83 -0.38
C ALA A 354 -10.33 -14.06 -0.14
N LYS A 355 -9.74 -15.08 -0.75
CA LYS A 355 -8.31 -15.39 -0.66
C LYS A 355 -7.59 -15.40 -2.02
N ASP A 356 -8.31 -15.45 -3.13
CA ASP A 356 -7.76 -15.32 -4.47
C ASP A 356 -7.12 -13.93 -4.72
N PRO A 357 -5.83 -13.87 -5.12
CA PRO A 357 -5.19 -12.62 -5.55
C PRO A 357 -5.91 -11.91 -6.69
N GLY A 358 -6.51 -12.65 -7.62
CA GLY A 358 -7.28 -12.08 -8.73
C GLY A 358 -8.47 -11.25 -8.24
N THR A 359 -9.18 -11.75 -7.23
CA THR A 359 -10.24 -10.97 -6.59
C THR A 359 -9.68 -9.67 -6.06
N PHE A 360 -8.59 -9.67 -5.27
CA PHE A 360 -7.94 -8.44 -4.80
C PHE A 360 -7.67 -7.43 -5.93
N MET A 361 -7.20 -7.89 -7.08
CA MET A 361 -6.92 -7.03 -8.23
C MET A 361 -8.17 -6.36 -8.81
N LEU A 362 -9.29 -7.08 -8.85
CA LEU A 362 -10.58 -6.50 -9.26
C LEU A 362 -11.03 -5.37 -8.32
N TRP A 363 -10.79 -5.51 -7.02
CA TRP A 363 -11.07 -4.44 -6.05
C TRP A 363 -10.19 -3.22 -6.27
N ASP A 364 -8.88 -3.43 -6.47
CA ASP A 364 -7.95 -2.33 -6.68
C ASP A 364 -8.23 -1.58 -7.99
N THR A 365 -8.58 -2.33 -9.05
CA THR A 365 -9.07 -1.78 -10.33
C THR A 365 -10.35 -0.97 -10.16
N ALA A 366 -11.29 -1.45 -9.34
CA ALA A 366 -12.53 -0.73 -9.06
C ALA A 366 -12.26 0.56 -8.27
N ILE A 367 -11.32 0.57 -7.32
CA ILE A 367 -10.87 1.77 -6.61
C ILE A 367 -10.22 2.76 -7.58
N ALA A 368 -9.36 2.29 -8.49
CA ALA A 368 -8.77 3.13 -9.53
C ALA A 368 -9.85 3.72 -10.47
N SER A 369 -10.92 2.96 -10.74
CA SER A 369 -12.08 3.44 -11.52
C SER A 369 -12.86 4.55 -10.80
N VAL A 370 -12.91 4.53 -9.46
CA VAL A 370 -13.42 5.66 -8.67
C VAL A 370 -12.51 6.87 -8.80
N ALA A 371 -11.19 6.68 -8.72
CA ALA A 371 -10.23 7.77 -8.85
C ALA A 371 -10.25 8.43 -10.24
N SER A 372 -10.46 7.66 -11.31
CA SER A 372 -10.61 8.20 -12.67
C SER A 372 -12.01 8.79 -12.93
N GLY A 373 -13.01 8.35 -12.17
CA GLY A 373 -14.42 8.76 -12.30
C GLY A 373 -15.22 7.92 -13.29
N THR A 374 -14.70 6.78 -13.74
CA THR A 374 -15.45 5.81 -14.55
C THR A 374 -16.42 4.96 -13.72
N LEU A 375 -16.23 4.91 -12.39
CA LEU A 375 -17.14 4.30 -11.43
C LEU A 375 -17.48 5.30 -10.33
N SER A 376 -18.75 5.47 -9.97
CA SER A 376 -19.11 6.32 -8.83
C SER A 376 -18.80 5.64 -7.49
N SER A 377 -18.46 6.42 -6.46
CA SER A 377 -18.28 5.92 -5.09
C SER A 377 -19.50 5.17 -4.57
N HIS A 378 -20.70 5.67 -4.86
CA HIS A 378 -21.96 5.01 -4.50
C HIS A 378 -22.08 3.61 -5.13
N GLN A 379 -21.87 3.48 -6.44
CA GLN A 379 -21.90 2.18 -7.11
C GLN A 379 -20.82 1.23 -6.60
N PHE A 380 -19.62 1.75 -6.35
CA PHE A 380 -18.55 0.97 -5.72
C PHE A 380 -19.00 0.45 -4.35
N MET A 381 -19.47 1.32 -3.46
CA MET A 381 -19.89 0.92 -2.11
C MET A 381 -21.06 -0.05 -2.12
N GLN A 382 -22.03 0.11 -3.04
CA GLN A 382 -23.11 -0.86 -3.22
C GLN A 382 -22.58 -2.26 -3.56
N ARG A 383 -21.60 -2.38 -4.45
CA ARG A 383 -20.93 -3.66 -4.77
C ARG A 383 -20.24 -4.24 -3.54
N ILE A 384 -19.60 -3.40 -2.73
CA ILE A 384 -18.92 -3.83 -1.50
C ILE A 384 -19.94 -4.37 -0.48
N HIS A 385 -21.06 -3.68 -0.29
CA HIS A 385 -22.13 -4.15 0.59
C HIS A 385 -22.70 -5.50 0.14
N GLY A 386 -22.95 -5.67 -1.17
CA GLY A 386 -23.37 -6.95 -1.74
C GLY A 386 -22.35 -8.06 -1.48
N TYR A 387 -21.07 -7.80 -1.78
CA TYR A 387 -20.01 -8.77 -1.52
C TYR A 387 -19.89 -9.16 -0.05
N VAL A 388 -19.99 -8.20 0.88
CA VAL A 388 -19.93 -8.50 2.32
C VAL A 388 -21.11 -9.38 2.74
N ALA A 389 -22.31 -9.15 2.20
CA ALA A 389 -23.46 -10.01 2.45
C ALA A 389 -23.23 -11.43 1.92
N ASP A 390 -22.80 -11.57 0.66
CA ASP A 390 -22.51 -12.86 0.03
C ASP A 390 -21.41 -13.64 0.78
N LEU A 391 -20.38 -12.93 1.24
CA LEU A 391 -19.28 -13.48 2.02
C LEU A 391 -19.78 -14.03 3.37
N MET A 392 -20.64 -13.28 4.07
CA MET A 392 -21.24 -13.74 5.33
C MET A 392 -22.13 -14.95 5.12
N ASP A 393 -22.95 -14.96 4.07
CA ASP A 393 -23.83 -16.08 3.74
C ASP A 393 -23.04 -17.35 3.40
N ALA A 394 -21.95 -17.22 2.62
CA ALA A 394 -21.07 -18.33 2.31
C ALA A 394 -20.44 -18.95 3.57
N LEU A 395 -19.95 -18.12 4.49
CA LEU A 395 -19.37 -18.54 5.76
C LEU A 395 -20.41 -19.21 6.69
N GLN A 396 -21.61 -18.66 6.78
CA GLN A 396 -22.69 -19.25 7.57
C GLN A 396 -23.14 -20.61 7.02
N ARG A 397 -23.21 -20.77 5.69
CA ARG A 397 -23.49 -22.06 5.06
C ARG A 397 -22.40 -23.09 5.38
N SER A 398 -21.13 -22.71 5.29
CA SER A 398 -20.01 -23.58 5.66
C SER A 398 -20.09 -24.02 7.12
N LYS A 399 -20.48 -23.13 8.05
CA LYS A 399 -20.64 -23.48 9.47
C LYS A 399 -21.72 -24.53 9.72
N LYS A 400 -22.80 -24.54 8.93
CA LYS A 400 -23.91 -25.52 9.07
C LYS A 400 -23.58 -26.89 8.48
N ALA A 401 -22.58 -26.97 7.61
CA ALA A 401 -22.17 -28.22 6.95
C ALA A 401 -21.12 -29.02 7.75
N CYS A 402 -20.42 -28.35 8.68
CA CYS A 402 -19.58 -28.97 9.73
C CYS A 402 -20.42 -29.21 10.99
#